data_AF-A0A8T5KUA4-F1
#
_entry.id   AF-A0A8T5KUA4-F1
#
_cell.length_a   1.000
_cell.length_b   1.000
_cell.length_c   1.000
_cell.angle_alpha   90.00
_cell.angle_beta   90.00
_cell.angle_gamma   90.00
#
_symmetry.space_group_name_H-M   'P 1'
#
loop_
_entity.id
_entity.type
_entity.pdbx_description
1 polymer ?
#
loop_
_entity_poly.entity_id
_entity_poly.type
_entity_poly.pdbx_seq_one_letter_code
_entity_poly.pdbx_strand_id
1 'polypeptide(L)'
;MTLHQKELSAHYFSLLSLLTFNFIAVVGVLFWDWSSSFLLFSYWLENLAIGFFNVLKMSKATKMGNNGLFTYSVNGKDVRASKSGTIVFFIFHYGGFMFVHLIFLLFFIFGGFGGLERPDGLARFFGQSFIFFIGVFVSHLVSYKVNYVGNEEYKKASVGKLFVLPYKRIIPIHVTIILAALVSSPALLLIGLKTLIDVVGHLGERKKFRK
;
A
#
# COMPACT_ATOMS: atom_id res chain seq x y z
N MET A 1 7.30 35.62 3.66
CA MET A 1 7.28 34.40 2.83
C MET A 1 5.84 34.17 2.38
N THR A 2 5.57 34.25 1.08
CA THR A 2 4.21 34.14 0.52
C THR A 2 3.68 32.70 0.66
N LEU A 3 2.35 32.51 0.69
CA LEU A 3 1.73 31.18 0.79
C LEU A 3 2.26 30.21 -0.28
N HIS A 4 2.46 30.71 -1.50
CA HIS A 4 3.05 29.97 -2.62
C HIS A 4 4.46 29.46 -2.31
N GLN A 5 5.29 30.27 -1.66
CA GLN A 5 6.67 29.92 -1.30
C GLN A 5 6.73 28.85 -0.20
N LYS A 6 5.76 28.83 0.72
CA LYS A 6 5.60 27.76 1.73
C LYS A 6 5.17 26.43 1.10
N GLU A 7 4.19 26.43 0.22
CA GLU A 7 3.75 25.20 -0.47
C GLU A 7 4.85 24.59 -1.34
N LEU A 8 5.59 25.44 -2.07
CA LEU A 8 6.71 25.00 -2.89
C LEU A 8 7.81 24.34 -2.04
N SER A 9 8.17 24.95 -0.90
CA SER A 9 9.17 24.39 0.03
C SER A 9 8.75 23.04 0.63
N ALA A 10 7.47 22.88 0.96
CA ALA A 10 6.93 21.63 1.49
C ALA A 10 6.93 20.52 0.42
N HIS A 11 6.66 20.87 -0.84
CA HIS A 11 6.72 19.95 -1.96
C HIS A 11 8.15 19.44 -2.20
N TYR A 12 9.16 20.32 -2.23
CA TYR A 12 10.56 19.92 -2.38
C TYR A 12 11.03 19.06 -1.21
N PHE A 13 10.63 19.38 0.02
CA PHE A 13 10.96 18.56 1.19
C PHE A 13 10.35 17.16 1.09
N SER A 14 9.08 17.05 0.66
CA SER A 14 8.43 15.76 0.44
C SER A 14 9.10 14.95 -0.66
N LEU A 15 9.52 15.60 -1.76
CA LEU A 15 10.23 14.96 -2.86
C LEU A 15 11.61 14.46 -2.40
N LEU A 16 12.37 15.31 -1.71
CA LEU A 16 13.69 14.96 -1.20
C LEU A 16 13.63 13.81 -0.21
N SER A 17 12.63 13.82 0.69
CA SER A 17 12.38 12.72 1.61
C SER A 17 12.11 11.41 0.85
N LEU A 18 11.21 11.44 -0.14
CA LEU A 18 10.92 10.28 -0.98
C LEU A 18 12.16 9.74 -1.70
N LEU A 19 12.94 10.61 -2.33
CA LEU A 19 14.17 10.23 -3.03
C LEU A 19 15.20 9.65 -2.06
N THR A 20 15.33 10.23 -0.87
CA THR A 20 16.25 9.76 0.18
C THR A 20 15.87 8.36 0.65
N PHE A 21 14.58 8.10 0.93
CA PHE A 21 14.14 6.77 1.34
C PHE A 21 14.35 5.71 0.25
N ASN A 22 14.08 6.05 -1.02
CA ASN A 22 14.37 5.14 -2.13
C ASN A 22 15.87 4.91 -2.29
N PHE A 23 16.69 5.94 -2.12
CA PHE A 23 18.14 5.82 -2.18
C PHE A 23 18.69 4.94 -1.06
N ILE A 24 18.15 5.04 0.17
CA ILE A 24 18.49 4.13 1.28
C ILE A 24 18.19 2.68 0.91
N ALA A 25 17.05 2.41 0.25
CA ALA A 25 16.75 1.05 -0.20
C ALA A 25 17.77 0.54 -1.22
N VAL A 26 18.18 1.38 -2.17
CA VAL A 26 19.23 1.02 -3.15
C VAL A 26 20.57 0.78 -2.45
N VAL A 27 20.98 1.66 -1.54
CA VAL A 27 22.21 1.49 -0.75
C VAL A 27 22.13 0.20 0.08
N GLY A 28 20.98 -0.09 0.68
CA GLY A 28 20.79 -1.30 1.46
C GLY A 28 20.96 -2.58 0.64
N VAL A 29 20.46 -2.60 -0.60
CA VAL A 29 20.68 -3.72 -1.53
C VAL A 29 22.14 -3.84 -1.93
N LEU A 30 22.80 -2.73 -2.28
CA LEU A 30 24.16 -2.74 -2.84
C LEU A 30 25.27 -2.94 -1.78
N PHE A 31 25.04 -2.50 -0.54
CA PHE A 31 26.09 -2.44 0.49
C PHE A 31 25.74 -3.13 1.81
N TRP A 32 24.46 -3.44 2.08
CA TRP A 32 24.02 -4.04 3.34
C TRP A 32 23.32 -5.39 3.16
N ASP A 33 23.44 -6.00 1.98
CA ASP A 33 22.86 -7.30 1.62
C ASP A 33 21.35 -7.36 1.95
N TRP A 34 20.63 -6.26 1.72
CA TRP A 34 19.18 -6.26 1.90
C TRP A 34 18.53 -7.16 0.85
N SER A 35 18.02 -8.30 1.32
CA SER A 35 17.35 -9.24 0.46
C SER A 35 15.99 -8.71 -0.03
N SER A 36 15.56 -9.20 -1.19
CA SER A 36 14.22 -8.88 -1.72
C SER A 36 13.10 -9.24 -0.74
N SER A 37 13.27 -10.34 -0.01
CA SER A 37 12.35 -10.79 1.03
C SER A 37 12.28 -9.84 2.21
N PHE A 38 13.42 -9.32 2.67
CA PHE A 38 13.47 -8.32 3.74
C PHE A 38 12.76 -7.03 3.32
N LEU A 39 13.02 -6.53 2.11
CA LEU A 39 12.39 -5.32 1.60
C LEU A 39 10.86 -5.46 1.50
N LEU A 40 10.37 -6.54 0.87
CA LEU A 40 8.94 -6.75 0.69
C LEU A 40 8.22 -6.95 2.03
N PHE A 41 8.81 -7.69 2.98
CA PHE A 41 8.25 -7.84 4.32
C PHE A 41 8.27 -6.52 5.09
N SER A 42 9.31 -5.71 4.96
CA SER A 42 9.41 -4.38 5.56
C SER A 42 8.34 -3.43 5.01
N TYR A 43 8.06 -3.45 3.71
CA TYR A 43 6.94 -2.69 3.12
C TYR A 43 5.58 -3.21 3.61
N TRP A 44 5.43 -4.50 3.82
CA TRP A 44 4.21 -5.05 4.44
C TRP A 44 4.03 -4.51 5.88
N LEU A 45 5.11 -4.48 6.68
CA LEU A 45 5.10 -3.92 8.04
C LEU A 45 4.82 -2.40 8.06
N GLU A 46 5.36 -1.64 7.10
CA GLU A 46 5.02 -0.21 6.95
C GLU A 46 3.52 -0.03 6.68
N ASN A 47 2.94 -0.83 5.78
CA ASN A 47 1.51 -0.79 5.50
C ASN A 47 0.67 -1.15 6.73
N LEU A 48 1.13 -2.09 7.57
CA LEU A 48 0.48 -2.40 8.83
C LEU A 48 0.43 -1.17 9.76
N ALA A 49 1.56 -0.47 9.93
CA ALA A 49 1.62 0.77 10.70
C ALA A 49 0.69 1.85 10.10
N ILE A 50 0.72 2.04 8.78
CA ILE A 50 -0.14 2.98 8.07
C ILE A 50 -1.62 2.67 8.33
N GLY A 51 -2.03 1.40 8.21
CA GLY A 51 -3.39 0.96 8.49
C GLY A 51 -3.82 1.27 9.92
N PHE A 52 -2.97 0.93 10.90
CA PHE A 52 -3.21 1.23 12.31
C PHE A 52 -3.41 2.73 12.57
N PHE A 53 -2.49 3.58 12.11
CA PHE A 53 -2.63 5.03 12.28
C PHE A 53 -3.78 5.60 11.46
N ASN A 54 -4.13 5.01 10.32
CA ASN A 54 -5.26 5.45 9.53
C ASN A 54 -6.60 5.22 10.26
N VAL A 55 -6.74 4.12 10.99
CA VAL A 55 -7.88 3.89 11.89
C VAL A 55 -7.96 5.01 12.94
N LEU A 56 -6.84 5.35 13.60
CA LEU A 56 -6.79 6.46 14.55
C LEU A 56 -7.15 7.81 13.90
N LYS A 57 -6.70 8.03 12.66
CA LYS A 57 -7.04 9.23 11.89
C LYS A 57 -8.53 9.29 11.58
N MET A 58 -9.13 8.19 11.11
CA MET A 58 -10.56 8.09 10.83
C MET A 58 -11.39 8.33 12.09
N SER A 59 -10.98 7.76 13.23
CA SER A 59 -11.63 7.97 14.53
C SER A 59 -11.63 9.43 14.97
N LYS A 60 -10.56 10.19 14.71
CA LYS A 60 -10.48 11.61 15.06
C LYS A 60 -11.07 12.56 14.01
N ALA A 61 -11.20 12.13 12.76
CA ALA A 61 -11.71 12.96 11.66
C ALA A 61 -13.13 13.49 11.95
N THR A 62 -13.36 14.77 11.67
CA THR A 62 -14.66 15.42 11.93
C THR A 62 -15.62 15.38 10.74
N LYS A 63 -15.10 15.18 9.51
CA LYS A 63 -15.90 15.14 8.29
C LYS A 63 -16.10 13.70 7.82
N MET A 64 -17.30 13.34 7.35
CA MET A 64 -17.54 12.01 6.77
C MET A 64 -17.03 11.91 5.32
N GLY A 65 -17.05 13.01 4.57
CA GLY A 65 -16.77 13.04 3.13
C GLY A 65 -18.07 12.97 2.33
N ASN A 66 -18.11 13.68 1.20
CA ASN A 66 -19.34 13.86 0.40
C ASN A 66 -19.23 13.18 -0.98
N ASN A 67 -18.33 12.19 -1.09
CA ASN A 67 -17.82 11.70 -2.36
C ASN A 67 -18.68 10.59 -2.99
N GLY A 68 -19.94 10.42 -2.57
CA GLY A 68 -20.84 9.36 -3.04
C GLY A 68 -20.49 7.93 -2.60
N LEU A 69 -19.22 7.64 -2.26
CA LEU A 69 -18.74 6.29 -1.90
C LEU A 69 -19.49 5.63 -0.71
N PHE A 70 -20.11 6.45 0.13
CA PHE A 70 -20.80 6.03 1.34
C PHE A 70 -22.21 6.63 1.44
N THR A 71 -22.78 7.04 0.31
CA THR A 71 -24.15 7.56 0.22
C THR A 71 -24.92 6.67 -0.75
N TYR A 72 -26.00 6.05 -0.29
CA TYR A 72 -26.85 5.17 -1.10
C TYR A 72 -28.30 5.59 -0.96
N SER A 73 -29.05 5.60 -2.05
CA SER A 73 -30.47 5.93 -2.01
C SER A 73 -31.29 4.69 -1.66
N VAL A 74 -32.04 4.74 -0.56
CA VAL A 74 -33.00 3.70 -0.17
C VAL A 74 -34.37 4.36 -0.16
N ASN A 75 -35.29 3.87 -1.01
CA ASN A 75 -36.63 4.44 -1.20
C ASN A 75 -36.61 5.95 -1.53
N GLY A 76 -35.66 6.37 -2.38
CA GLY A 76 -35.51 7.77 -2.80
C GLY A 76 -34.91 8.71 -1.74
N LYS A 77 -34.50 8.18 -0.57
CA LYS A 77 -33.82 8.95 0.48
C LYS A 77 -32.35 8.57 0.55
N ASP A 78 -31.48 9.57 0.59
CA ASP A 78 -30.05 9.37 0.73
C ASP A 78 -29.69 8.92 2.15
N VAL A 79 -29.24 7.68 2.27
CA VAL A 79 -28.70 7.10 3.51
C VAL A 79 -27.18 7.20 3.47
N ARG A 80 -26.61 7.84 4.49
CA ARG A 80 -25.15 7.93 4.66
C ARG A 80 -24.66 6.83 5.58
N ALA A 81 -23.57 6.18 5.22
CA ALA A 81 -22.92 5.22 6.10
C ALA A 81 -22.52 5.90 7.41
N SER A 82 -22.62 5.17 8.52
CA SER A 82 -22.15 5.67 9.81
C SER A 82 -20.62 5.68 9.86
N LYS A 83 -20.06 6.61 10.64
CA LYS A 83 -18.61 6.71 10.86
C LYS A 83 -18.04 5.43 11.46
N SER A 84 -18.69 4.91 12.50
CA SER A 84 -18.30 3.65 13.15
C SER A 84 -18.37 2.47 12.19
N GLY A 85 -19.45 2.35 11.41
CA GLY A 85 -19.59 1.29 10.40
C GLY A 85 -18.50 1.34 9.35
N THR A 86 -18.11 2.54 8.90
CA THR A 86 -17.04 2.72 7.92
C THR A 86 -15.66 2.34 8.49
N ILE A 87 -15.40 2.66 9.78
CA ILE A 87 -14.15 2.27 10.46
C ILE A 87 -14.09 0.74 10.64
N VAL A 88 -15.18 0.12 11.08
CA VAL A 88 -15.26 -1.34 11.25
C VAL A 88 -15.05 -2.03 9.90
N PHE A 89 -15.75 -1.57 8.86
CA PHE A 89 -15.55 -2.09 7.51
C PHE A 89 -14.11 -1.94 7.04
N PHE A 90 -13.48 -0.78 7.28
CA PHE A 90 -12.07 -0.57 6.96
C PHE A 90 -11.17 -1.58 7.66
N ILE A 91 -11.34 -1.80 8.98
CA ILE A 91 -10.54 -2.76 9.75
C ILE A 91 -10.63 -4.16 9.16
N PHE A 92 -11.85 -4.65 8.89
CA PHE A 92 -12.04 -6.00 8.35
C PHE A 92 -11.56 -6.11 6.89
N HIS A 93 -11.88 -5.13 6.04
CA HIS A 93 -11.54 -5.19 4.63
C HIS A 93 -10.03 -4.99 4.40
N TYR A 94 -9.46 -3.93 4.97
CA TYR A 94 -8.02 -3.67 4.88
C TYR A 94 -7.21 -4.73 5.62
N GLY A 95 -7.65 -5.14 6.81
CA GLY A 95 -7.01 -6.19 7.60
C GLY A 95 -7.04 -7.55 6.90
N GLY A 96 -8.19 -7.93 6.32
CA GLY A 96 -8.32 -9.16 5.54
C GLY A 96 -7.41 -9.16 4.32
N PHE A 97 -7.34 -8.03 3.60
CA PHE A 97 -6.42 -7.86 2.49
C PHE A 97 -4.95 -8.00 2.93
N MET A 98 -4.56 -7.35 4.04
CA MET A 98 -3.21 -7.45 4.61
C MET A 98 -2.86 -8.87 5.05
N PHE A 99 -3.83 -9.60 5.60
CA PHE A 99 -3.67 -10.99 6.02
C PHE A 99 -3.44 -11.93 4.82
N VAL A 100 -4.28 -11.83 3.78
CA VAL A 100 -4.09 -12.61 2.56
C VAL A 100 -2.74 -12.30 1.90
N HIS A 101 -2.37 -11.02 1.86
CA HIS A 101 -1.05 -10.60 1.36
C HIS A 101 0.10 -11.20 2.19
N LEU A 102 -0.03 -11.29 3.51
CA LEU A 102 0.98 -11.92 4.36
C LEU A 102 1.15 -13.41 4.01
N ILE A 103 0.05 -14.14 3.79
CA ILE A 103 0.10 -15.55 3.39
C ILE A 103 0.86 -15.69 2.07
N PHE A 104 0.55 -14.87 1.06
CA PHE A 104 1.29 -14.87 -0.20
C PHE A 104 2.76 -14.58 0.02
N LEU A 105 3.09 -13.55 0.80
CA LEU A 105 4.46 -13.18 1.07
C LEU A 105 5.24 -14.33 1.74
N LEU A 106 4.66 -14.97 2.77
CA LEU A 106 5.29 -16.11 3.44
C LEU A 106 5.46 -17.30 2.48
N PHE A 107 4.51 -17.53 1.59
CA PHE A 107 4.61 -18.56 0.56
C PHE A 107 5.74 -18.27 -0.43
N PHE A 108 5.90 -17.03 -0.89
CA PHE A 108 7.00 -16.64 -1.80
C PHE A 108 8.37 -16.66 -1.11
N ILE A 109 8.45 -16.34 0.18
CA ILE A 109 9.70 -16.33 0.94
C ILE A 109 10.12 -17.75 1.36
N PHE A 110 9.19 -18.56 1.85
CA PHE A 110 9.49 -19.85 2.50
C PHE A 110 8.92 -21.08 1.79
N GLY A 111 7.88 -20.92 0.95
CA GLY A 111 7.14 -22.03 0.31
C GLY A 111 7.84 -22.69 -0.88
N GLY A 112 9.02 -22.21 -1.29
CA GLY A 112 9.81 -22.81 -2.38
C GLY A 112 9.28 -22.54 -3.79
N PHE A 113 8.19 -21.77 -3.90
CA PHE A 113 7.68 -21.23 -5.16
C PHE A 113 7.92 -19.71 -5.15
N GLY A 114 8.93 -19.24 -5.89
CA GLY A 114 9.17 -17.81 -6.03
C GLY A 114 10.64 -17.43 -6.09
N GLY A 115 11.00 -16.56 -7.04
CA GLY A 115 12.34 -15.98 -7.11
C GLY A 115 12.58 -14.86 -6.11
N LEU A 116 12.06 -14.97 -4.89
CA LEU A 116 12.51 -14.13 -3.78
C LEU A 116 13.67 -14.82 -3.06
N GLU A 117 14.65 -14.04 -2.65
CA GLU A 117 15.82 -14.55 -1.92
C GLU A 117 15.41 -15.07 -0.54
N ARG A 118 15.83 -16.29 -0.19
CA ARG A 118 15.57 -16.81 1.15
C ARG A 118 16.38 -16.01 2.17
N PRO A 119 15.82 -15.72 3.37
CA PRO A 119 16.57 -15.05 4.41
C PRO A 119 17.70 -15.93 4.95
N ASP A 120 18.87 -15.36 5.19
CA ASP A 120 20.07 -16.05 5.72
C ASP A 120 19.98 -16.38 7.24
N GLY A 121 18.76 -16.55 7.75
CA GLY A 121 18.47 -16.84 9.14
C GLY A 121 17.22 -16.13 9.66
N LEU A 122 16.30 -16.88 10.28
CA LEU A 122 15.03 -16.35 10.78
C LEU A 122 15.22 -15.28 11.86
N ALA A 123 16.15 -15.50 12.80
CA ALA A 123 16.42 -14.53 13.88
C ALA A 123 16.92 -13.19 13.33
N ARG A 124 17.86 -13.19 12.37
CA ARG A 124 18.34 -11.96 11.71
C ARG A 124 17.22 -11.29 10.93
N PHE A 125 16.47 -12.06 10.14
CA PHE A 125 15.35 -11.55 9.35
C PHE A 125 14.29 -10.86 10.20
N PHE A 126 13.77 -11.54 11.23
CA PHE A 126 12.74 -10.97 12.10
C PHE A 126 13.29 -9.86 12.98
N GLY A 127 14.54 -9.97 13.47
CA GLY A 127 15.18 -8.92 14.24
C GLY A 127 15.34 -7.62 13.45
N GLN A 128 15.88 -7.70 12.23
CA GLN A 128 16.03 -6.54 11.34
C GLN A 128 14.67 -5.95 10.96
N SER A 129 13.69 -6.79 10.63
CA SER A 129 12.33 -6.37 10.28
C SER A 129 11.61 -5.69 11.44
N PHE A 130 11.85 -6.16 12.67
CA PHE A 130 11.30 -5.55 13.87
C PHE A 130 11.92 -4.17 14.15
N ILE A 131 13.25 -4.04 14.03
CA ILE A 131 13.93 -2.74 14.17
C ILE A 131 13.38 -1.75 13.13
N PHE A 132 13.26 -2.18 11.87
CA PHE A 132 12.66 -1.38 10.82
C PHE A 132 11.22 -0.97 11.17
N PHE A 133 10.41 -1.92 11.63
CA PHE A 133 9.02 -1.67 12.03
C PHE A 133 8.91 -0.61 13.13
N ILE A 134 9.77 -0.67 14.15
CA ILE A 134 9.81 0.37 15.20
C ILE A 134 10.12 1.74 14.59
N GLY A 135 11.09 1.82 13.69
CA GLY A 135 11.44 3.07 13.01
C GLY A 135 10.26 3.68 12.25
N VAL A 136 9.58 2.89 11.41
CA VAL A 136 8.41 3.37 10.66
C VAL A 136 7.22 3.66 11.58
N PHE A 137 7.00 2.84 12.61
CA PHE A 137 5.91 3.05 13.57
C PHE A 137 6.10 4.35 14.35
N VAL A 138 7.31 4.64 14.83
CA VAL A 138 7.66 5.90 15.50
C VAL A 138 7.50 7.09 14.54
N SER A 139 7.98 6.96 13.30
CA SER A 139 7.80 7.99 12.27
C SER A 139 6.32 8.34 12.04
N HIS A 140 5.47 7.31 11.91
CA HIS A 140 4.03 7.49 11.78
C HIS A 140 3.36 8.02 13.05
N LEU A 141 3.83 7.62 14.23
CA LEU A 141 3.36 8.14 15.51
C LEU A 141 3.64 9.65 15.64
N VAL A 142 4.86 10.07 15.31
CA VAL A 142 5.25 11.49 15.31
C VAL A 142 4.41 12.25 14.30
N SER A 143 4.26 11.73 13.07
CA SER A 143 3.39 12.35 12.06
C SER A 143 1.94 12.44 12.50
N TYR A 144 1.41 11.43 13.18
CA TYR A 144 0.06 11.46 13.75
C TYR A 144 -0.09 12.53 14.84
N LYS A 145 0.84 12.57 15.82
CA LYS A 145 0.75 13.51 16.93
C LYS A 145 1.01 14.96 16.51
N VAL A 146 2.09 15.20 15.78
CA VAL A 146 2.55 16.55 15.42
C VAL A 146 1.74 17.10 14.26
N ASN A 147 1.66 16.37 13.15
CA ASN A 147 0.99 16.89 11.95
C ASN A 147 -0.52 16.73 12.07
N TYR A 148 -0.99 15.49 12.28
CA TYR A 148 -2.42 15.24 12.15
C TYR A 148 -3.25 15.81 13.31
N VAL A 149 -2.77 15.66 14.55
CA VAL A 149 -3.42 16.21 15.75
C VAL A 149 -2.97 17.65 16.00
N GLY A 150 -1.66 17.91 16.05
CA GLY A 150 -1.10 19.22 16.38
C GLY A 150 -1.46 20.33 15.39
N ASN A 151 -1.39 20.06 14.07
CA ASN A 151 -1.81 21.03 13.04
C ASN A 151 -3.31 20.95 12.70
N GLU A 152 -4.08 20.23 13.52
CA GLU A 152 -5.54 20.09 13.40
C GLU A 152 -6.03 19.58 12.03
N GLU A 153 -5.21 18.80 11.33
CA GLU A 153 -5.59 18.23 10.03
C GLU A 153 -6.85 17.36 10.13
N TYR A 154 -7.11 16.77 11.29
CA TYR A 154 -8.33 16.00 11.58
C TYR A 154 -9.63 16.80 11.40
N LYS A 155 -9.58 18.15 11.51
CA LYS A 155 -10.74 19.03 11.25
C LYS A 155 -11.04 19.15 9.75
N LYS A 156 -10.03 18.97 8.90
CA LYS A 156 -10.13 19.09 7.43
C LYS A 156 -10.26 17.72 6.76
N ALA A 157 -9.76 16.67 7.39
CA ALA A 157 -9.79 15.31 6.88
C ALA A 157 -11.21 14.74 6.81
N SER A 158 -11.51 14.03 5.73
CA SER A 158 -12.74 13.25 5.60
C SER A 158 -12.49 11.76 5.78
N VAL A 159 -13.40 11.08 6.49
CA VAL A 159 -13.36 9.62 6.70
C VAL A 159 -13.31 8.89 5.36
N GLY A 160 -14.10 9.30 4.37
CA GLY A 160 -14.06 8.68 3.04
C GLY A 160 -12.72 8.82 2.31
N LYS A 161 -12.03 9.97 2.44
CA LYS A 161 -10.68 10.14 1.86
C LYS A 161 -9.66 9.27 2.59
N LEU A 162 -9.73 9.22 3.92
CA LEU A 162 -8.87 8.38 4.75
C LEU A 162 -9.11 6.89 4.48
N PHE A 163 -10.34 6.48 4.20
CA PHE A 163 -10.67 5.10 3.83
C PHE A 163 -9.84 4.65 2.61
N VAL A 164 -9.80 5.45 1.55
CA VAL A 164 -9.14 5.08 0.29
C VAL A 164 -7.62 5.29 0.33
N LEU A 165 -7.12 6.17 1.19
CA LEU A 165 -5.72 6.61 1.18
C LEU A 165 -4.69 5.47 1.25
N PRO A 166 -4.84 4.44 2.10
CA PRO A 166 -3.87 3.35 2.21
C PRO A 166 -3.77 2.48 0.94
N TYR A 167 -4.86 2.33 0.17
CA TYR A 167 -4.89 1.47 -1.02
C TYR A 167 -3.96 1.96 -2.14
N LYS A 168 -3.72 3.28 -2.20
CA LYS A 168 -2.79 3.89 -3.16
C LYS A 168 -1.35 3.38 -3.02
N ARG A 169 -0.98 2.87 -1.84
CA ARG A 169 0.35 2.31 -1.56
C ARG A 169 0.39 0.81 -1.77
N ILE A 170 -0.67 0.12 -1.36
CA ILE A 170 -0.78 -1.34 -1.45
C ILE A 170 -0.81 -1.83 -2.90
N ILE A 171 -1.57 -1.16 -3.78
CA ILE A 171 -1.79 -1.63 -5.15
C ILE A 171 -0.47 -1.73 -5.94
N PRO A 172 0.39 -0.69 -5.97
CA PRO A 172 1.71 -0.78 -6.63
C PRO A 172 2.58 -1.92 -6.11
N ILE A 173 2.54 -2.20 -4.79
CA ILE A 173 3.31 -3.29 -4.18
C ILE A 173 2.82 -4.64 -4.71
N HIS A 174 1.50 -4.86 -4.82
CA HIS A 174 0.95 -6.10 -5.36
C HIS A 174 1.32 -6.29 -6.82
N VAL A 175 1.22 -5.23 -7.63
CA VAL A 175 1.65 -5.27 -9.03
C VAL A 175 3.12 -5.64 -9.12
N THR A 176 3.98 -5.05 -8.27
CA THR A 176 5.41 -5.34 -8.25
C THR A 176 5.71 -6.79 -7.88
N ILE A 177 5.04 -7.33 -6.86
CA ILE A 177 5.22 -8.74 -6.44
C ILE A 177 4.77 -9.70 -7.54
N ILE A 178 3.62 -9.43 -8.18
CA ILE A 178 3.11 -10.26 -9.29
C ILE A 178 4.11 -10.25 -10.45
N LEU A 179 4.61 -9.08 -10.83
CA LEU A 179 5.61 -8.96 -11.89
C LEU A 179 6.90 -9.69 -11.55
N ALA A 180 7.41 -9.55 -10.32
CA ALA A 180 8.59 -10.27 -9.85
C ALA A 180 8.39 -11.79 -9.92
N ALA A 181 7.23 -12.28 -9.47
CA ALA A 181 6.87 -13.69 -9.56
C ALA A 181 6.85 -14.20 -11.00
N LEU A 182 6.25 -13.46 -11.94
CA LEU A 182 6.21 -13.81 -13.36
C LEU A 182 7.62 -13.85 -13.96
N VAL A 183 8.45 -12.84 -13.71
CA VAL A 183 9.83 -12.78 -14.23
C VAL A 183 10.69 -13.92 -13.67
N SER A 184 10.49 -14.28 -12.40
CA SER A 184 11.25 -15.36 -11.77
C SER A 184 10.91 -16.77 -12.27
N SER A 185 9.81 -16.94 -13.00
CA SER A 185 9.35 -18.24 -13.51
C SER A 185 9.15 -18.18 -15.02
N PRO A 186 10.11 -18.70 -15.81
CA PRO A 186 9.99 -18.72 -17.27
C PRO A 186 8.71 -19.38 -17.77
N ALA A 187 8.20 -20.39 -17.07
CA ALA A 187 6.95 -21.07 -17.39
C ALA A 187 5.73 -20.15 -17.18
N LEU A 188 5.64 -19.45 -16.04
CA LEU A 188 4.53 -18.51 -15.79
C LEU A 188 4.58 -17.32 -16.75
N LEU A 189 5.78 -16.83 -17.07
CA LEU A 189 5.97 -15.78 -18.07
C LEU A 189 5.47 -16.21 -19.44
N LEU A 190 5.83 -17.42 -19.89
CA LEU A 190 5.39 -17.98 -21.16
C LEU A 190 3.87 -18.14 -21.21
N ILE A 191 3.26 -18.70 -20.16
CA ILE A 191 1.81 -18.89 -20.09
C ILE A 191 1.11 -17.54 -20.14
N GLY A 192 1.54 -16.56 -19.33
CA GLY A 192 0.95 -15.22 -19.33
C GLY A 192 1.04 -14.52 -20.68
N LEU A 193 2.21 -14.57 -21.33
CA LEU A 193 2.40 -14.02 -22.66
C LEU A 193 1.55 -14.73 -23.71
N LYS A 194 1.48 -16.06 -23.66
CA LYS A 194 0.66 -16.86 -24.57
C LYS A 194 -0.83 -16.53 -24.42
N THR A 195 -1.34 -16.46 -23.19
CA THR A 195 -2.73 -16.07 -22.94
C THR A 195 -3.02 -14.68 -23.50
N LEU A 196 -2.11 -13.72 -23.32
CA LEU A 196 -2.27 -12.38 -23.89
C LEU A 196 -2.34 -12.42 -25.43
N ILE A 197 -1.44 -13.16 -26.08
CA ILE A 197 -1.43 -13.33 -27.54
C ILE A 197 -2.74 -13.97 -28.01
N ASP A 198 -3.18 -15.04 -27.36
CA ASP A 198 -4.41 -15.77 -27.73
C ASP A 198 -5.65 -14.86 -27.57
N VAL A 199 -5.73 -14.05 -26.50
CA VAL A 199 -6.83 -13.07 -26.29
C VAL A 199 -6.81 -11.96 -27.33
N VAL A 200 -5.65 -11.37 -27.61
CA VAL A 200 -5.50 -10.31 -28.63
C VAL A 200 -5.86 -10.84 -30.01
N GLY A 201 -5.41 -12.06 -30.34
CA GLY A 201 -5.78 -12.78 -31.55
C GLY A 201 -7.30 -12.95 -31.65
N HIS A 202 -7.94 -13.46 -30.60
CA HIS A 202 -9.39 -13.68 -30.58
C HIS A 202 -10.19 -12.38 -30.75
N LEU A 203 -9.78 -11.29 -30.08
CA LEU A 203 -10.42 -9.97 -30.23
C LEU A 203 -10.20 -9.38 -31.63
N GLY A 204 -9.03 -9.62 -32.23
CA GLY A 204 -8.71 -9.22 -33.61
C GLY A 204 -9.56 -9.95 -34.66
N GLU A 205 -9.77 -11.26 -34.48
CA GLU A 205 -10.64 -12.07 -35.34
C GLU A 205 -12.11 -11.61 -35.27
N ARG A 206 -12.63 -11.34 -34.06
CA ARG A 206 -13.99 -10.83 -33.88
C ARG A 206 -14.23 -9.49 -34.59
N LYS A 207 -13.20 -8.67 -34.77
CA LYS A 207 -13.28 -7.42 -35.55
C LYS A 207 -13.30 -7.66 -37.07
N LYS A 208 -12.71 -8.76 -37.57
CA LYS A 208 -12.72 -9.12 -38.99
C LYS A 208 -14.06 -9.70 -39.46
N PHE A 209 -14.77 -10.44 -38.60
CA PHE A 209 -16.07 -11.04 -38.92
C PHE A 209 -17.30 -10.17 -38.54
N ARG A 210 -17.07 -8.95 -38.04
CA ARG A 210 -18.12 -7.95 -37.74
C ARG A 210 -18.14 -6.82 -38.78
N LYS A 211 -17.81 -7.16 -40.02
CA LYS A 211 -18.05 -6.41 -41.25
C LYS A 211 -18.87 -7.32 -42.16
#